data_AF-A0A960CLF3-F1
#
_entry.id   AF-A0A960CLF3-F1
#
_cell.length_a   1.000
_cell.length_b   1.000
_cell.length_c   1.000
_cell.angle_alpha   90.00
_cell.angle_beta   90.00
_cell.angle_gamma   90.00
#
_symmetry.space_group_name_H-M   'P 1'
#
loop_
_entity.id
_entity.type
_entity.pdbx_description
1 polymer ?
#
loop_
_entity_poly.entity_id
_entity_poly.type
_entity_poly.pdbx_seq_one_letter_code
_entity_poly.pdbx_strand_id
1 'polypeptide(L)'
;MRRNPLTVLGAATIVAALGLSGCSAPAETKSAPSPVVPPAAAQAAPPPADAAPLPPPEALTDVMYRLADPAVPGKDKLDLVENTTADEAGTIDRFAAALRDGGFTPLTFAASEIRWSDHQPGDALATINVTTSNPANPGGFTFPMEFRPHNGGWQLSRETADMLLAFGNARTEAGPTTSPAPPR
;
A
#
# COMPACT_ATOMS: atom_id res chain seq x y z
N MET A 1 -47.89 28.15 7.34
CA MET A 1 -48.23 26.81 6.83
C MET A 1 -47.60 25.77 7.74
N ARG A 2 -48.41 24.85 8.25
CA ARG A 2 -48.01 23.75 9.14
C ARG A 2 -47.32 22.64 8.34
N ARG A 3 -46.29 22.03 8.92
CA ARG A 3 -46.12 20.57 9.07
C ARG A 3 -44.95 20.29 10.03
N ASN A 4 -45.25 19.48 11.04
CA ASN A 4 -44.40 18.90 12.08
C ASN A 4 -44.92 17.44 12.20
N PRO A 5 -44.35 16.52 13.00
CA PRO A 5 -42.98 15.95 13.07
C PRO A 5 -43.01 14.39 13.18
N LEU A 6 -41.91 13.82 13.69
CA LEU A 6 -41.74 12.58 14.50
C LEU A 6 -41.35 11.26 13.78
N THR A 7 -40.06 10.93 13.91
CA THR A 7 -39.43 9.76 14.58
C THR A 7 -40.03 8.36 14.43
N VAL A 8 -39.19 7.38 14.07
CA VAL A 8 -39.27 5.99 14.57
C VAL A 8 -37.86 5.46 14.87
N LEU A 9 -37.69 5.06 16.14
CA LEU A 9 -36.61 4.24 16.71
C LEU A 9 -36.93 2.76 16.42
N GLY A 10 -35.92 1.93 16.14
CA GLY A 10 -36.10 0.47 16.00
C GLY A 10 -34.85 -0.31 16.43
N ALA A 11 -34.87 -0.81 17.67
CA ALA A 11 -33.93 -1.77 18.21
C ALA A 11 -34.53 -3.19 18.10
N ALA A 12 -33.71 -4.20 17.80
CA ALA A 12 -34.09 -5.61 17.96
C ALA A 12 -32.88 -6.45 18.38
N THR A 13 -32.95 -6.96 19.61
CA THR A 13 -32.08 -7.93 20.27
C THR A 13 -32.51 -9.37 19.97
N ILE A 14 -31.60 -10.30 19.68
CA ILE A 14 -31.80 -11.73 19.95
C ILE A 14 -30.51 -12.37 20.46
N VAL A 15 -30.62 -13.04 21.60
CA VAL A 15 -29.60 -13.76 22.37
C VAL A 15 -29.93 -15.26 22.35
N ALA A 16 -28.87 -16.08 22.44
CA ALA A 16 -28.76 -17.47 22.93
C ALA A 16 -29.20 -18.66 22.04
N ALA A 17 -28.29 -19.63 21.90
CA ALA A 17 -28.40 -20.92 22.60
C ALA A 17 -27.04 -21.67 22.63
N LEU A 18 -26.62 -22.09 23.83
CA LEU A 18 -25.55 -23.06 24.07
C LEU A 18 -26.08 -24.47 23.79
N GLY A 19 -25.27 -25.32 23.16
CA GLY A 19 -25.47 -26.77 23.10
C GLY A 19 -24.30 -27.51 23.76
N LEU A 20 -24.47 -27.93 25.02
CA LEU A 20 -23.68 -29.00 25.65
C LEU A 20 -24.45 -30.32 25.45
N SER A 21 -23.76 -31.38 25.02
CA SER A 21 -23.85 -32.77 25.56
C SER A 21 -23.28 -33.78 24.56
N GLY A 22 -22.41 -34.67 25.03
CA GLY A 22 -22.02 -35.87 24.27
C GLY A 22 -20.72 -36.54 24.70
N CYS A 23 -20.59 -36.93 25.97
CA CYS A 23 -19.56 -37.88 26.42
C CYS A 23 -19.94 -39.30 25.97
N SER A 24 -19.04 -39.99 25.27
CA SER A 24 -18.93 -41.45 25.36
C SER A 24 -17.53 -41.89 24.92
N ALA A 25 -16.67 -42.27 25.87
CA ALA A 25 -15.58 -43.21 25.63
C ALA A 25 -16.14 -44.61 25.91
N PRO A 26 -15.80 -45.64 25.12
CA PRO A 26 -14.68 -46.48 25.55
C PRO A 26 -13.85 -47.11 24.41
N ALA A 27 -12.80 -47.82 24.87
CA ALA A 27 -12.01 -48.84 24.19
C ALA A 27 -10.75 -48.37 23.46
N GLU A 28 -9.61 -48.59 24.14
CA GLU A 28 -8.31 -48.78 23.53
C GLU A 28 -8.39 -49.77 22.37
N THR A 29 -7.93 -49.34 21.20
CA THR A 29 -7.33 -50.23 20.22
C THR A 29 -6.13 -49.51 19.62
N LYS A 30 -4.96 -50.02 19.99
CA LYS A 30 -3.67 -49.71 19.38
C LYS A 30 -3.76 -49.91 17.87
N SER A 31 -3.62 -48.84 17.10
CA SER A 31 -3.28 -48.87 15.68
C SER A 31 -2.61 -47.56 15.25
N ALA A 32 -1.69 -47.70 14.30
CA ALA A 32 -0.60 -46.80 13.90
C ALA A 32 -0.98 -45.31 13.66
N PRO A 33 -0.01 -44.37 13.72
CA PRO A 33 -0.26 -42.97 13.41
C PRO A 33 -0.66 -42.80 11.94
N SER A 34 -1.94 -42.48 11.71
CA SER A 34 -2.40 -41.95 10.42
C SER A 34 -1.84 -40.54 10.20
N PRO A 35 -1.42 -40.18 8.98
CA PRO A 35 -0.96 -38.83 8.69
C PRO A 35 -2.13 -37.84 8.85
N VAL A 36 -1.85 -36.75 9.58
CA VAL A 36 -2.74 -35.60 9.72
C VAL A 36 -2.91 -34.97 8.34
N VAL A 37 -4.10 -35.08 7.76
CA VAL A 37 -4.48 -34.31 6.57
C VAL A 37 -4.70 -32.87 7.04
N PRO A 38 -3.94 -31.87 6.55
CA PRO A 38 -4.16 -30.48 6.91
C PRO A 38 -5.54 -30.02 6.42
N PRO A 39 -6.19 -29.05 7.09
CA PRO A 39 -7.45 -28.50 6.62
C PRO A 39 -7.25 -27.93 5.21
N ALA A 40 -8.17 -28.30 4.31
CA ALA A 40 -8.20 -27.74 2.97
C ALA A 40 -8.31 -26.22 3.08
N ALA A 41 -7.27 -25.52 2.66
CA ALA A 41 -7.35 -24.08 2.44
C ALA A 41 -8.51 -23.83 1.47
N ALA A 42 -9.46 -22.98 1.86
CA ALA A 42 -10.50 -22.52 0.97
C ALA A 42 -9.80 -21.86 -0.23
N GLN A 43 -9.79 -22.57 -1.37
CA GLN A 43 -9.28 -22.03 -2.61
C GLN A 43 -10.18 -20.86 -2.97
N ALA A 44 -9.62 -19.65 -3.00
CA ALA A 44 -10.30 -18.49 -3.54
C ALA A 44 -10.77 -18.82 -4.95
N ALA A 45 -12.01 -18.47 -5.27
CA ALA A 45 -12.57 -18.70 -6.59
C ALA A 45 -11.67 -18.03 -7.66
N PRO A 46 -11.44 -18.68 -8.81
CA PRO A 46 -10.64 -18.09 -9.88
C PRO A 46 -11.28 -16.78 -10.36
N PRO A 47 -10.49 -15.76 -10.70
CA PRO A 47 -11.03 -14.50 -11.21
C PRO A 47 -11.82 -14.74 -12.52
N PRO A 48 -12.81 -13.88 -12.84
CA PRO A 48 -13.53 -13.94 -14.11
C PRO A 48 -12.56 -13.91 -15.29
N ALA A 49 -12.78 -14.76 -16.29
CA ALA A 49 -11.87 -14.96 -17.43
C ALA A 49 -11.66 -13.71 -18.31
N ASP A 50 -12.47 -12.66 -18.13
CA ASP A 50 -12.43 -11.42 -18.92
C ASP A 50 -11.83 -10.21 -18.15
N ALA A 51 -11.42 -10.38 -16.89
CA ALA A 51 -10.68 -9.33 -16.19
C ALA A 51 -9.22 -9.34 -16.66
N ALA A 52 -8.70 -8.17 -17.06
CA ALA A 52 -7.26 -8.01 -17.23
C ALA A 52 -6.55 -8.50 -15.96
N PRO A 53 -5.41 -9.21 -16.08
CA PRO A 53 -4.67 -9.65 -14.90
C PRO A 53 -4.17 -8.44 -14.11
N LEU A 54 -4.14 -8.55 -12.79
CA LEU A 54 -3.48 -7.55 -11.93
C LEU A 54 -2.01 -7.40 -12.33
N PRO A 55 -1.42 -6.21 -12.16
CA PRO A 55 0.00 -6.04 -12.41
C PRO A 55 0.85 -6.93 -11.50
N PRO A 56 1.96 -7.47 -12.01
CA PRO A 56 2.95 -8.10 -11.15
C PRO A 56 3.58 -7.04 -10.23
N PRO A 57 3.99 -7.39 -9.00
CA PRO A 57 4.66 -6.47 -8.07
C PRO A 57 5.83 -5.71 -8.71
N GLU A 58 6.60 -6.39 -9.54
CA GLU A 58 7.80 -5.87 -10.18
C GLU A 58 7.48 -4.69 -11.10
N ALA A 59 6.37 -4.75 -11.82
CA ALA A 59 5.95 -3.67 -12.71
C ALA A 59 5.67 -2.37 -11.93
N LEU A 60 5.14 -2.48 -10.70
CA LEU A 60 4.88 -1.33 -9.84
C LEU A 60 6.15 -0.81 -9.19
N THR A 61 7.02 -1.71 -8.72
CA THR A 61 8.31 -1.31 -8.14
C THR A 61 9.25 -0.71 -9.17
N ASP A 62 9.19 -1.12 -10.43
CA ASP A 62 9.99 -0.55 -11.52
C ASP A 62 9.69 0.94 -11.74
N VAL A 63 8.42 1.35 -11.64
CA VAL A 63 8.02 2.77 -11.66
C VAL A 63 8.72 3.51 -10.52
N MET A 64 8.68 2.94 -9.31
CA MET A 64 9.27 3.56 -8.12
C MET A 64 10.80 3.66 -8.21
N TYR A 65 11.48 2.60 -8.68
CA TYR A 65 12.91 2.62 -8.91
C TYR A 65 13.31 3.67 -9.94
N ARG A 66 12.60 3.77 -11.08
CA ARG A 66 12.90 4.78 -12.10
C ARG A 66 12.65 6.20 -11.62
N LEU A 67 11.62 6.44 -10.80
CA LEU A 67 11.36 7.75 -10.21
C LEU A 67 12.44 8.15 -9.20
N ALA A 68 12.90 7.20 -8.38
CA ALA A 68 13.93 7.43 -7.37
C ALA A 68 15.35 7.46 -7.95
N ASP A 69 15.56 6.92 -9.16
CA ASP A 69 16.87 6.86 -9.80
C ASP A 69 17.25 8.24 -10.38
N PRO A 70 18.32 8.88 -9.88
CA PRO A 70 18.72 10.17 -10.39
C PRO A 70 19.63 10.07 -11.62
N ALA A 71 19.95 8.86 -12.09
CA ALA A 71 20.55 8.63 -13.41
C ALA A 71 19.51 8.66 -14.53
N VAL A 72 18.23 8.46 -14.23
CA VAL A 72 17.12 8.61 -15.19
C VAL A 72 16.79 10.10 -15.36
N PRO A 73 16.89 10.66 -16.59
CA PRO A 73 16.53 12.05 -16.85
C PRO A 73 15.05 12.34 -16.60
N GLY A 74 14.72 13.56 -16.18
CA GLY A 74 13.36 13.95 -15.78
C GLY A 74 12.36 13.84 -16.92
N LYS A 75 12.81 14.09 -18.16
CA LYS A 75 12.00 13.86 -19.37
C LYS A 75 11.53 12.41 -19.51
N ASP A 76 12.33 11.45 -19.06
CA ASP A 76 12.03 10.02 -19.13
C ASP A 76 11.20 9.57 -17.91
N LYS A 77 11.01 10.46 -16.93
CA LYS A 77 10.14 10.26 -15.76
C LYS A 77 8.74 10.87 -15.93
N LEU A 78 8.52 11.68 -16.97
CA LEU A 78 7.22 12.32 -17.23
C LEU A 78 6.10 11.29 -17.43
N ASP A 79 6.41 10.15 -18.04
CA ASP A 79 5.47 9.05 -18.27
C ASP A 79 5.27 8.15 -17.03
N LEU A 80 6.00 8.40 -15.95
CA LEU A 80 5.94 7.60 -14.71
C LEU A 80 5.01 8.19 -13.66
N VAL A 81 4.53 9.43 -13.86
CA VAL A 81 3.55 10.09 -13.01
C VAL A 81 2.43 10.64 -13.88
N GLU A 82 1.20 10.47 -13.43
CA GLU A 82 0.02 10.94 -14.14
C GLU A 82 0.01 12.46 -14.34
N ASN A 83 -0.47 12.90 -15.50
CA ASN A 83 -0.68 14.31 -15.85
C ASN A 83 0.58 15.19 -15.76
N THR A 84 1.76 14.59 -15.94
CA THR A 84 3.01 15.34 -15.93
C THR A 84 3.22 16.11 -17.22
N THR A 85 3.76 17.32 -17.08
CA THR A 85 4.05 18.24 -18.18
C THR A 85 5.56 18.37 -18.38
N ALA A 86 5.98 18.77 -19.58
CA ALA A 86 7.40 18.92 -19.90
C ALA A 86 8.14 19.88 -18.96
N ASP A 87 7.45 20.90 -18.44
CA ASP A 87 8.01 21.89 -17.53
C ASP A 87 8.35 21.32 -16.14
N GLU A 88 7.74 20.19 -15.75
CA GLU A 88 7.98 19.53 -14.46
C GLU A 88 9.24 18.65 -14.47
N ALA A 89 9.81 18.33 -15.63
CA ALA A 89 10.98 17.44 -15.74
C ALA A 89 12.14 17.86 -14.82
N GLY A 90 12.45 19.15 -14.80
CA GLY A 90 13.51 19.69 -13.94
C GLY A 90 13.19 19.68 -12.45
N THR A 91 11.90 19.67 -12.07
CA THR A 91 11.47 19.50 -10.67
C THR A 91 11.58 18.04 -10.24
N ILE A 92 11.18 17.10 -11.11
CA ILE A 92 11.26 15.67 -10.85
C ILE A 92 12.72 15.22 -10.69
N ASP A 93 13.63 15.73 -11.52
CA ASP A 93 15.06 15.43 -11.37
C ASP A 93 15.64 15.91 -10.04
N ARG A 94 15.22 17.10 -9.59
CA ARG A 94 15.63 17.62 -8.28
C ARG A 94 15.15 16.75 -7.13
N PHE A 95 13.99 16.10 -7.25
CA PHE A 95 13.50 15.17 -6.23
C PHE A 95 14.40 13.94 -6.10
N ALA A 96 14.73 13.29 -7.22
CA ALA A 96 15.64 12.14 -7.21
C ALA A 96 17.05 12.53 -6.72
N ALA A 97 17.54 13.70 -7.13
CA ALA A 97 18.80 14.23 -6.61
C ALA A 97 18.75 14.45 -5.09
N ALA A 98 17.68 15.05 -4.58
CA ALA A 98 17.49 15.27 -3.15
C ALA A 98 17.41 13.96 -2.35
N LEU A 99 16.81 12.89 -2.90
CA LEU A 99 16.82 11.56 -2.28
C LEU A 99 18.25 11.01 -2.14
N ARG A 100 19.08 11.19 -3.17
CA ARG A 100 20.50 10.81 -3.10
C ARG A 100 21.25 11.67 -2.09
N ASP A 101 21.11 12.99 -2.15
CA ASP A 101 21.86 13.93 -1.32
C ASP A 101 21.45 13.85 0.16
N GLY A 102 20.18 13.52 0.43
CA GLY A 102 19.66 13.19 1.76
C GLY A 102 20.10 11.80 2.26
N GLY A 103 20.86 11.06 1.46
CA GLY A 103 21.39 9.74 1.79
C GLY A 103 20.34 8.64 1.83
N PHE A 104 19.18 8.79 1.19
CA PHE A 104 18.15 7.75 1.17
C PHE A 104 18.48 6.61 0.20
N THR A 105 19.46 6.79 -0.68
CA THR A 105 19.92 5.78 -1.64
C THR A 105 20.97 4.84 -1.03
N PRO A 106 20.92 3.51 -1.30
CA PRO A 106 19.91 2.84 -2.12
C PRO A 106 18.57 2.69 -1.36
N LEU A 107 17.48 3.02 -2.06
CA LEU A 107 16.12 2.68 -1.65
C LEU A 107 15.79 1.30 -2.19
N THR A 108 15.06 0.51 -1.40
CA THR A 108 14.46 -0.75 -1.85
C THR A 108 12.95 -0.63 -1.74
N PHE A 109 12.26 -1.01 -2.82
CA PHE A 109 10.82 -1.03 -2.92
C PHE A 109 10.32 -2.48 -2.97
N ALA A 110 9.26 -2.77 -2.22
CA ALA A 110 8.50 -4.02 -2.35
C ALA A 110 7.01 -3.70 -2.42
N ALA A 111 6.32 -4.26 -3.41
CA ALA A 111 4.88 -4.12 -3.56
C ALA A 111 4.14 -5.35 -3.01
N SER A 112 3.10 -5.11 -2.22
CA SER A 112 2.22 -6.14 -1.65
C SER A 112 0.76 -5.68 -1.68
N GLU A 113 -0.17 -6.57 -1.32
CA GLU A 113 -1.61 -6.23 -1.24
C GLU A 113 -2.17 -5.59 -2.53
N ILE A 114 -1.70 -6.08 -3.69
CA ILE A 114 -2.06 -5.56 -5.00
C ILE A 114 -3.49 -5.98 -5.33
N ARG A 115 -4.33 -5.00 -5.64
CA ARG A 115 -5.73 -5.19 -6.03
C ARG A 115 -6.17 -4.10 -6.99
N TRP A 116 -7.32 -4.28 -7.62
CA TRP A 116 -7.95 -3.20 -8.38
C TRP A 116 -8.44 -2.12 -7.41
N SER A 117 -8.29 -0.86 -7.80
CA SER A 117 -8.76 0.27 -7.03
C SER A 117 -10.29 0.28 -6.98
N ASP A 118 -10.83 0.52 -5.77
CA ASP A 118 -12.26 0.72 -5.56
C ASP A 118 -12.69 2.15 -5.96
N HIS A 119 -11.73 3.07 -6.12
CA HIS A 119 -11.96 4.49 -6.40
C HIS A 119 -11.91 4.81 -7.89
N GLN A 120 -10.97 4.19 -8.61
CA GLN A 120 -10.73 4.49 -10.02
C GLN A 120 -10.69 3.21 -10.87
N PRO A 121 -11.66 3.01 -11.79
CA PRO A 121 -11.70 1.82 -12.62
C PRO A 121 -10.43 1.64 -13.47
N GLY A 122 -9.84 0.45 -13.41
CA GLY A 122 -8.64 0.09 -14.16
C GLY A 122 -7.32 0.44 -13.48
N ASP A 123 -7.35 1.16 -12.36
CA ASP A 123 -6.16 1.46 -11.58
C ASP A 123 -5.86 0.34 -10.59
N ALA A 124 -4.58 0.11 -10.32
CA ALA A 124 -4.12 -0.85 -9.34
C ALA A 124 -3.73 -0.14 -8.05
N LEU A 125 -4.30 -0.57 -6.93
CA LEU A 125 -3.93 -0.11 -5.60
C LEU A 125 -2.98 -1.15 -4.98
N ALA A 126 -1.80 -0.69 -4.57
CA ALA A 126 -0.78 -1.53 -3.95
C ALA A 126 -0.24 -0.89 -2.69
N THR A 127 0.21 -1.73 -1.76
CA THR A 127 0.96 -1.29 -0.59
C THR A 127 2.44 -1.36 -0.92
N ILE A 128 3.12 -0.21 -0.92
CA ILE A 128 4.55 -0.13 -1.23
C ILE A 128 5.34 0.05 0.06
N ASN A 129 6.18 -0.93 0.37
CA ASN A 129 7.18 -0.84 1.44
C ASN A 129 8.46 -0.24 0.89
N VAL A 130 8.86 0.90 1.44
CA VAL A 130 10.08 1.64 1.09
C VAL A 130 11.07 1.47 2.22
N THR A 131 12.25 0.94 1.94
CA THR A 131 13.33 0.78 2.92
C THR A 131 14.60 1.46 2.45
N THR A 132 15.41 1.95 3.38
CA THR A 132 16.73 2.54 3.09
C THR A 132 17.80 1.82 3.90
N SER A 133 19.01 1.73 3.33
CA SER A 133 20.18 1.18 4.03
C SER A 133 20.87 2.23 4.93
N ASN A 134 20.36 3.47 4.96
CA ASN A 134 20.99 4.58 5.66
C ASN A 134 20.80 4.47 7.19
N PRO A 135 21.89 4.34 7.98
CA PRO A 135 21.81 4.24 9.43
C PRO A 135 21.33 5.54 10.10
N ALA A 136 21.42 6.69 9.43
CA ALA A 136 20.88 7.96 9.91
C ALA A 136 19.35 8.04 9.80
N ASN A 137 18.75 7.19 8.95
CA ASN A 137 17.30 7.05 8.80
C ASN A 137 16.90 5.58 9.03
N PRO A 138 17.05 5.06 10.26
CA PRO A 138 16.79 3.66 10.55
C PRO A 138 15.28 3.40 10.44
N GLY A 139 14.88 2.70 9.39
CA GLY A 139 13.49 2.29 9.20
C GLY A 139 13.05 2.30 7.74
N GLY A 140 11.98 1.54 7.47
CA GLY A 140 11.19 1.69 6.27
C GLY A 140 9.87 2.38 6.56
N PHE A 141 9.19 2.82 5.52
CA PHE A 141 7.80 3.25 5.61
C PHE A 141 6.98 2.56 4.55
N THR A 142 5.73 2.29 4.90
CA THR A 142 4.77 1.64 4.02
C THR A 142 3.72 2.65 3.60
N PHE A 143 3.38 2.67 2.32
CA PHE A 143 2.44 3.63 1.78
C PHE A 143 1.48 2.97 0.78
N PRO A 144 0.15 3.19 0.90
CA PRO A 144 -0.77 2.80 -0.15
C PRO A 144 -0.52 3.71 -1.36
N MET A 145 -0.34 3.12 -2.53
CA MET A 145 -0.07 3.82 -3.77
C MET A 145 -0.98 3.29 -4.87
N GLU A 146 -1.55 4.21 -5.63
CA GLU A 146 -2.38 3.90 -6.79
C GLU A 146 -1.60 4.09 -8.09
N PHE A 147 -1.76 3.13 -9.00
CA PHE A 147 -1.06 3.07 -10.26
C PHE A 147 -2.04 2.96 -11.40
N ARG A 148 -1.76 3.70 -12.48
CA ARG A 148 -2.60 3.74 -13.67
C ARG A 148 -1.92 3.02 -14.83
N PRO A 149 -2.66 2.24 -15.65
CA PRO A 149 -2.13 1.72 -16.89
C PRO A 149 -1.74 2.86 -17.82
N HIS A 150 -0.51 2.86 -18.34
CA HIS A 150 -0.04 3.90 -19.26
C HIS A 150 1.01 3.34 -20.23
N ASN A 151 0.83 3.57 -21.54
CA ASN A 151 1.76 3.18 -22.60
C ASN A 151 2.25 1.71 -22.55
N GLY A 152 1.38 0.78 -22.12
CA GLY A 152 1.74 -0.64 -21.97
C GLY A 152 2.54 -0.98 -20.70
N GLY A 153 2.76 0.00 -19.83
CA GLY A 153 3.29 -0.15 -18.48
C GLY A 153 2.36 0.50 -17.45
N TRP A 154 2.97 1.03 -16.39
CA TRP A 154 2.28 1.65 -15.27
C TRP A 154 2.91 2.99 -14.92
N GLN A 155 2.09 3.89 -14.41
CA GLN A 155 2.50 5.17 -13.85
C GLN A 155 1.87 5.36 -12.47
N LEU A 156 2.51 6.15 -11.61
CA LEU A 156 1.95 6.54 -10.32
C LEU A 156 0.80 7.55 -10.54
N SER A 157 -0.30 7.42 -9.79
CA SER A 157 -1.37 8.42 -9.83
C SER A 157 -0.88 9.78 -9.32
N ARG A 158 -1.44 10.86 -9.87
CA ARG A 158 -1.03 12.22 -9.50
C ARG A 158 -1.30 12.48 -8.01
N GLU A 159 -2.45 12.03 -7.53
CA GLU A 159 -2.83 12.16 -6.12
C GLU A 159 -1.82 11.49 -5.18
N THR A 160 -1.40 10.27 -5.51
CA THR A 160 -0.39 9.56 -4.71
C THR A 160 0.95 10.30 -4.75
N ALA A 161 1.35 10.80 -5.92
CA ALA A 161 2.60 11.55 -6.09
C ALA A 161 2.63 12.82 -5.23
N ASP A 162 1.55 13.61 -5.25
CA ASP A 162 1.42 14.84 -4.47
C ASP A 162 1.45 14.56 -2.97
N MET A 163 0.80 13.46 -2.55
CA MET A 163 0.80 13.01 -1.15
C MET A 163 2.20 12.58 -0.68
N LEU A 164 2.96 11.85 -1.51
CA LEU A 164 4.34 11.48 -1.20
C LEU A 164 5.26 12.69 -1.12
N LEU A 165 5.07 13.68 -1.99
CA LEU A 165 5.82 14.93 -1.97
C LEU A 165 5.54 15.71 -0.68
N ALA A 166 4.27 15.86 -0.29
CA ALA A 166 3.88 16.50 0.96
C ALA A 166 4.50 15.78 2.18
N PHE A 167 4.49 14.44 2.18
CA PHE A 167 5.09 13.63 3.24
C PHE A 167 6.62 13.76 3.30
N GLY A 168 7.29 13.87 2.15
CA GLY A 168 8.72 14.15 2.06
C GLY A 168 9.07 15.52 2.66
N ASN A 169 8.35 16.57 2.24
CA ASN A 169 8.56 17.94 2.70
C ASN A 169 8.40 18.06 4.22
N ALA A 170 7.35 17.44 4.79
CA ALA A 170 7.12 17.44 6.24
C ALA A 170 8.28 16.80 7.03
N ARG A 171 8.93 15.77 6.48
CA ARG A 171 10.10 15.12 7.12
C ARG A 171 11.36 15.96 7.02
N THR A 172 11.53 16.73 5.95
CA THR A 172 12.64 17.68 5.82
C THR A 172 12.48 18.88 6.74
N GLU A 173 11.25 19.40 6.90
CA GLU A 173 10.94 20.51 7.81
C GLU A 173 11.03 20.12 9.29
N ALA A 174 10.74 18.86 9.63
CA ALA A 174 10.86 18.33 10.99
C ALA A 174 12.32 18.01 11.43
N GLY A 175 13.33 18.44 10.66
CA GLY A 175 14.74 18.42 11.08
C GLY A 175 14.95 19.10 12.44
N PRO A 176 16.04 18.77 13.16
CA PRO A 176 16.09 18.83 14.63
C PRO A 176 15.72 20.21 15.14
N THR A 177 14.59 20.28 15.83
CA THR A 177 14.27 21.42 16.68
C THR A 177 15.45 21.59 17.64
N THR A 178 16.18 22.69 17.47
CA THR A 178 17.06 23.22 18.51
C THR A 178 16.19 23.40 19.75
N SER A 179 16.23 22.42 20.66
CA SER A 179 15.59 22.49 21.95
C SER A 179 16.10 23.76 22.65
N PRO A 180 15.25 24.72 23.04
CA PRO A 180 15.71 25.88 23.78
C PRO A 180 16.21 25.38 25.13
N ALA A 181 17.52 25.57 25.39
CA ALA A 181 18.14 25.20 26.65
C ALA A 181 17.37 25.85 27.83
N PRO A 182 17.05 25.10 28.91
CA PRO A 182 16.39 25.70 30.05
C PRO A 182 17.31 26.74 30.71
N PRO A 183 16.78 27.89 31.15
CA PRO A 183 17.59 28.89 31.83
C PRO A 183 18.12 28.34 33.15
N ARG A 184 19.40 28.61 33.41
CA ARG A 184 20.14 28.21 34.61
C ARG A 184 19.80 29.11 35.80
#